data_AF-A0A6P1JG18-F1
#
_entry.id   AF-A0A6P1JG18-F1
#
_cell.length_a   1.000
_cell.length_b   1.000
_cell.length_c   1.000
_cell.angle_alpha   90.00
_cell.angle_beta   90.00
_cell.angle_gamma   90.00
#
_symmetry.space_group_name_H-M   'P 1'
#
loop_
_entity.id
_entity.type
_entity.pdbx_description
1 polymer ?
#
loop_
_entity_poly.entity_id
_entity_poly.type
_entity_poly.pdbx_seq_one_letter_code
_entity_poly.pdbx_strand_id
1 'polypeptide(L)'
;MALLAAPVLLLTACALPGQTQDPALCPPVEDSWNAFAADPVPQRREEVEIALDALQYENSTSTAADAARLAKLALLTDLARTPARSPSFWNALDLIARECAEAGVELSFDGHGEPLPAVG
;
A
#
# COMPACT_ATOMS: atom_id res chain seq x y z
N MET A 1 -40.40 -30.55 -32.70
CA MET A 1 -39.73 -29.24 -32.73
C MET A 1 -38.88 -29.14 -31.49
N ALA A 2 -37.56 -29.27 -31.67
CA ALA A 2 -36.57 -29.04 -30.63
C ALA A 2 -36.18 -27.55 -30.66
N LEU A 3 -36.22 -26.89 -29.51
CA LEU A 3 -35.56 -25.61 -29.30
C LEU A 3 -34.77 -25.72 -28.00
N LEU A 4 -33.46 -25.78 -28.19
CA LEU A 4 -32.42 -25.73 -27.19
C LEU A 4 -32.50 -24.41 -26.43
N ALA A 5 -32.51 -24.46 -25.09
CA ALA A 5 -31.98 -23.37 -24.28
C ALA A 5 -30.73 -23.91 -23.59
N ALA A 6 -29.62 -23.69 -24.27
CA ALA A 6 -28.26 -24.00 -23.83
C ALA A 6 -27.94 -23.29 -22.50
N PRO A 7 -27.04 -23.88 -21.68
CA PRO A 7 -26.65 -23.34 -20.39
C PRO A 7 -25.91 -22.01 -20.59
N VAL A 8 -26.23 -21.01 -19.78
CA VAL A 8 -25.45 -19.76 -19.72
C VAL A 8 -24.13 -20.07 -19.02
N LEU A 9 -23.21 -20.66 -19.78
CA LEU A 9 -21.78 -20.64 -19.51
C LEU A 9 -21.22 -19.34 -20.09
N LEU A 10 -21.15 -18.32 -19.25
CA LEU A 10 -20.31 -17.13 -19.43
C LEU A 10 -19.63 -16.94 -18.06
N LEU A 11 -18.48 -17.56 -17.78
CA LEU A 11 -17.15 -17.22 -18.30
C LEU A 11 -16.94 -15.72 -18.43
N THR A 12 -16.79 -15.05 -17.28
CA THR A 12 -15.79 -13.99 -17.10
C THR A 12 -15.03 -14.24 -15.79
N ALA A 13 -14.40 -15.41 -15.67
CA ALA A 13 -13.14 -15.46 -14.93
C ALA A 13 -12.08 -14.91 -15.87
N CYS A 14 -12.10 -13.59 -16.10
CA CYS A 14 -10.85 -12.91 -16.38
C CYS A 14 -9.98 -13.25 -15.17
N ALA A 15 -8.89 -13.98 -15.35
CA ALA A 15 -7.83 -13.96 -14.36
C ALA A 15 -7.49 -12.48 -14.18
N LEU A 16 -7.86 -11.91 -13.01
CA LEU A 16 -7.69 -10.49 -12.76
C LEU A 16 -6.20 -10.15 -12.90
N PRO A 17 -5.85 -8.99 -13.49
CA PRO A 17 -4.49 -8.50 -13.41
C PRO A 17 -4.17 -8.22 -11.93
N GLY A 18 -3.06 -8.75 -11.43
CA GLY A 18 -2.59 -8.59 -10.06
C GLY A 18 -2.85 -9.84 -9.22
N GLN A 19 -1.77 -10.51 -8.78
CA GLN A 19 -1.92 -11.47 -7.69
C GLN A 19 -2.34 -10.71 -6.44
N THR A 20 -3.25 -11.28 -5.65
CA THR A 20 -3.62 -10.75 -4.33
C THR A 20 -2.36 -10.47 -3.52
N GLN A 21 -2.35 -9.31 -2.86
CA GLN A 21 -1.28 -8.92 -1.96
C GLN A 21 -1.00 -10.02 -0.94
N ASP A 22 0.28 -10.31 -0.66
CA ASP A 22 0.63 -11.21 0.44
C ASP A 22 0.26 -10.51 1.76
N PRO A 23 -0.71 -11.04 2.53
CA PRO A 23 -1.14 -10.44 3.79
C PRO A 23 0.00 -10.38 4.82
N ALA A 24 1.03 -11.21 4.72
CA ALA A 24 2.17 -11.18 5.64
C ALA A 24 3.03 -9.92 5.48
N LEU A 25 2.99 -9.27 4.31
CA LEU A 25 3.76 -8.06 4.02
C LEU A 25 3.02 -6.77 4.39
N CYS A 26 1.75 -6.85 4.75
CA CYS A 26 0.90 -5.69 5.07
C CYS A 26 1.20 -5.06 6.45
N PRO A 27 1.23 -5.81 7.57
CA PRO A 27 1.47 -5.24 8.90
C PRO A 27 2.77 -4.42 9.04
N PRO A 28 3.92 -4.85 8.46
CA PRO A 28 5.15 -4.07 8.55
C PRO A 28 5.04 -2.64 7.99
N VAL A 29 4.14 -2.38 7.03
CA VAL A 29 3.96 -1.05 6.45
C VAL A 29 3.22 -0.12 7.42
N GLU A 30 2.16 -0.62 8.06
CA GLU A 30 1.45 0.11 9.11
C GLU A 30 2.36 0.35 10.32
N ASP A 31 2.99 -0.72 10.83
CA ASP A 31 3.80 -0.66 12.04
C ASP A 31 4.95 0.35 11.91
N SER A 32 5.67 0.29 10.79
CA SER A 32 6.79 1.19 10.52
C SER A 32 6.32 2.64 10.33
N TRP A 33 5.22 2.87 9.61
CA TRP A 33 4.69 4.22 9.42
C TRP A 33 4.20 4.82 10.74
N ASN A 34 3.41 4.09 11.51
CA ASN A 34 2.87 4.57 12.79
C ASN A 34 3.99 4.83 13.81
N ALA A 35 5.02 3.99 13.81
CA ALA A 35 6.22 4.24 14.59
C ALA A 35 6.96 5.52 14.16
N PHE A 36 7.12 5.74 12.85
CA PHE A 36 7.71 6.97 12.32
C PHE A 36 6.86 8.20 12.62
N ALA A 37 5.53 8.11 12.51
CA ALA A 37 4.60 9.20 12.79
C ALA A 37 4.63 9.63 14.27
N ALA A 38 4.79 8.67 15.18
CA ALA A 38 4.90 8.92 16.61
C ALA A 38 6.25 9.55 17.02
N ASP A 39 7.35 9.11 16.40
CA ASP A 39 8.72 9.51 16.76
C ASP A 39 9.59 9.66 15.49
N PRO A 40 9.55 10.81 14.80
CA PRO A 40 10.17 10.96 13.49
C PRO A 40 11.69 11.02 13.56
N VAL A 41 12.37 9.87 13.51
CA VAL A 41 13.84 9.76 13.47
C VAL A 41 14.33 9.08 12.18
N PRO A 42 15.58 9.32 11.74
CA PRO A 42 16.10 8.75 10.49
C PRO A 42 15.99 7.22 10.42
N GLN A 43 16.21 6.52 11.53
CA GLN A 43 16.14 5.06 11.60
C GLN A 43 14.72 4.55 11.33
N ARG A 44 13.70 5.21 11.85
CA ARG A 44 12.30 4.81 11.61
C ARG A 44 11.84 5.12 10.19
N ARG A 45 12.38 6.18 9.57
CA ARG A 45 12.16 6.39 8.14
C ARG A 45 12.71 5.23 7.32
N GLU A 46 13.91 4.77 7.63
CA GLU A 46 14.53 3.62 6.96
C GLU A 46 13.68 2.36 7.12
N GLU A 47 13.07 2.13 8.28
CA GLU A 47 12.12 1.03 8.51
C GLU A 47 10.89 1.11 7.58
N VAL A 48 10.32 2.31 7.37
CA VAL A 48 9.22 2.52 6.41
C VAL A 48 9.68 2.19 4.99
N GLU A 49 10.88 2.66 4.60
CA GLU A 49 11.43 2.39 3.27
C GLU A 49 11.64 0.89 3.02
N ILE A 50 12.14 0.15 4.03
CA ILE A 50 12.33 -1.30 3.97
C ILE A 50 10.99 -2.03 3.82
N ALA A 51 9.96 -1.63 4.58
CA ALA A 51 8.63 -2.23 4.48
C ALA A 51 8.01 -2.01 3.09
N LEU A 52 8.16 -0.81 2.52
CA LEU A 52 7.71 -0.49 1.16
C LEU A 52 8.51 -1.25 0.08
N ASP A 53 9.80 -1.51 0.30
CA ASP A 53 10.60 -2.32 -0.62
C ASP A 53 10.20 -3.79 -0.62
N ALA A 54 9.79 -4.33 0.53
CA ALA A 54 9.30 -5.70 0.64
C ALA A 54 8.05 -5.93 -0.23
N LEU A 55 7.13 -4.96 -0.25
CA LEU A 55 5.95 -4.99 -1.15
C LEU A 55 6.33 -4.96 -2.64
N GLN A 56 7.40 -4.27 -3.01
CA GLN A 56 7.85 -4.17 -4.40
C GLN A 56 8.46 -5.48 -4.92
N TYR A 57 9.18 -6.22 -4.07
CA TYR A 57 10.01 -7.36 -4.48
C TYR A 57 9.19 -8.61 -4.82
N GLU A 58 8.13 -8.90 -4.05
CA GLU A 58 7.34 -10.12 -4.21
C GLU A 58 6.33 -10.03 -5.37
N ASN A 59 5.92 -8.82 -5.79
CA ASN A 59 4.75 -8.68 -6.67
C ASN A 59 4.83 -7.50 -7.65
N SER A 60 5.91 -7.44 -8.45
CA SER A 60 6.25 -6.33 -9.37
C SER A 60 5.18 -5.93 -10.42
N THR A 61 4.08 -6.66 -10.53
CA THR A 61 2.94 -6.33 -11.42
C THR A 61 1.65 -5.99 -10.66
N SER A 62 1.67 -5.96 -9.33
CA SER A 62 0.52 -5.62 -8.50
C SER A 62 0.36 -4.12 -8.26
N THR A 63 -0.89 -3.70 -8.03
CA THR A 63 -1.22 -2.34 -7.60
C THR A 63 -0.47 -1.96 -6.33
N ALA A 64 -0.35 -2.89 -5.37
CA ALA A 64 0.35 -2.67 -4.12
C ALA A 64 1.85 -2.39 -4.31
N ALA A 65 2.52 -3.08 -5.24
CA ALA A 65 3.92 -2.80 -5.55
C ALA A 65 4.11 -1.43 -6.21
N ASP A 66 3.23 -1.03 -7.13
CA ASP A 66 3.29 0.31 -7.74
C ASP A 66 2.99 1.41 -6.70
N ALA A 67 1.98 1.19 -5.85
CA ALA A 67 1.67 2.07 -4.74
C ALA A 67 2.84 2.19 -3.76
N ALA A 68 3.49 1.08 -3.40
CA ALA A 68 4.66 1.10 -2.53
C ALA A 68 5.83 1.88 -3.13
N ARG A 69 6.07 1.72 -4.44
CA ARG A 69 7.06 2.53 -5.18
C ARG A 69 6.70 4.02 -5.14
N LEU A 70 5.44 4.38 -5.34
CA LEU A 70 4.97 5.77 -5.27
C LEU A 70 5.09 6.35 -3.86
N ALA A 71 4.73 5.59 -2.83
CA ALA A 71 4.86 5.99 -1.43
C ALA A 71 6.34 6.24 -1.08
N LYS A 72 7.24 5.33 -1.48
CA LYS A 72 8.69 5.49 -1.27
C LYS A 72 9.25 6.68 -2.03
N LEU A 73 8.85 6.87 -3.28
CA LEU A 73 9.24 8.07 -4.04
C LEU A 73 8.76 9.34 -3.33
N ALA A 74 7.51 9.39 -2.87
CA ALA A 74 6.99 10.54 -2.14
C ALA A 74 7.74 10.78 -0.82
N LEU A 75 8.12 9.74 -0.08
CA LEU A 75 8.99 9.87 1.11
C LEU A 75 10.36 10.49 0.79
N LEU A 76 10.91 10.19 -0.39
CA LEU A 76 12.20 10.71 -0.85
C LEU A 76 12.10 12.11 -1.47
N THR A 77 11.03 12.41 -2.22
CA THR A 77 10.87 13.64 -3.01
C THR A 77 10.02 14.70 -2.32
N ASP A 78 8.87 14.31 -1.76
CA ASP A 78 7.94 15.22 -1.11
C ASP A 78 8.36 15.41 0.34
N LEU A 79 9.16 16.46 0.52
CA LEU A 79 9.53 17.07 1.78
C LEU A 79 10.50 16.24 2.62
N ALA A 80 11.77 16.65 2.59
CA ALA A 80 12.71 16.48 3.70
C ALA A 80 12.21 17.00 5.08
N ARG A 81 10.91 17.32 5.25
CA ARG A 81 10.31 17.87 6.49
C ARG A 81 8.90 17.36 6.86
N THR A 82 8.01 16.93 5.94
CA THR A 82 6.59 16.58 6.28
C THR A 82 5.86 15.68 5.25
N PRO A 83 6.20 14.39 5.11
CA PRO A 83 5.48 13.47 4.20
C PRO A 83 3.97 13.35 4.52
N ALA A 84 3.57 13.56 5.77
CA ALA A 84 2.16 13.65 6.19
C ALA A 84 1.34 14.75 5.48
N ARG A 85 1.96 15.64 4.72
CA ARG A 85 1.29 16.69 3.92
C ARG A 85 1.27 16.41 2.42
N SER A 86 1.83 15.28 1.98
CA SER A 86 1.85 14.92 0.56
C SER A 86 0.58 14.15 0.19
N PRO A 87 -0.28 14.67 -0.70
CA PRO A 87 -1.42 13.92 -1.21
C PRO A 87 -0.99 12.66 -1.97
N SER A 88 0.18 12.70 -2.63
CA SER A 88 0.69 11.55 -3.39
C SER A 88 1.10 10.40 -2.46
N PHE A 89 1.71 10.71 -1.32
CA PHE A 89 2.04 9.74 -0.28
C PHE A 89 0.78 9.07 0.28
N TRP A 90 -0.22 9.86 0.68
CA TRP A 90 -1.45 9.32 1.27
C TRP A 90 -2.29 8.52 0.30
N ASN A 91 -2.44 8.99 -0.95
CA ASN A 91 -3.11 8.21 -1.98
C ASN A 91 -2.42 6.85 -2.20
N ALA A 92 -1.09 6.78 -2.07
CA ALA A 92 -0.37 5.53 -2.19
C ALA A 92 -0.59 4.60 -0.98
N LEU A 93 -0.59 5.14 0.25
CA LEU A 93 -0.94 4.38 1.44
C LEU A 93 -2.38 3.86 1.42
N ASP A 94 -3.34 4.65 0.95
CA ASP A 94 -4.74 4.23 0.79
C ASP A 94 -4.90 3.08 -0.20
N LEU A 95 -4.13 3.09 -1.29
CA LEU A 95 -4.09 1.98 -2.24
C LEU A 95 -3.50 0.72 -1.59
N ILE A 96 -2.42 0.84 -0.82
CA ILE A 96 -1.85 -0.29 -0.09
C ILE A 96 -2.86 -0.85 0.93
N ALA A 97 -3.51 0.01 1.72
CA ALA A 97 -4.54 -0.40 2.68
C ALA A 97 -5.67 -1.16 2.00
N ARG A 98 -6.14 -0.67 0.84
CA ARG A 98 -7.19 -1.34 0.07
C ARG A 98 -6.75 -2.73 -0.41
N GLU A 99 -5.56 -2.85 -0.99
CA GLU A 99 -5.06 -4.13 -1.48
C GLU A 99 -4.83 -5.13 -0.34
N CYS A 100 -4.37 -4.65 0.82
CA CYS A 100 -4.25 -5.45 2.04
C CYS A 100 -5.61 -5.88 2.59
N ALA A 101 -6.62 -4.99 2.58
CA ALA A 101 -7.98 -5.32 3.01
C ALA A 101 -8.61 -6.38 2.10
N GLU A 102 -8.39 -6.31 0.78
CA GLU A 102 -8.78 -7.35 -0.18
C GLU A 102 -8.08 -8.70 0.11
N ALA A 103 -6.89 -8.68 0.72
CA ALA A 103 -6.17 -9.85 1.23
C ALA A 103 -6.55 -10.25 2.68
N GLY A 104 -7.48 -9.56 3.32
CA GLY A 104 -7.97 -9.85 4.67
C GLY A 104 -7.22 -9.17 5.81
N VAL A 105 -6.40 -8.16 5.52
CA VAL A 105 -5.66 -7.35 6.50
C VAL A 105 -6.06 -5.89 6.38
N GLU A 106 -6.84 -5.39 7.34
CA GLU A 106 -7.18 -3.97 7.43
C GLU A 106 -5.98 -3.20 7.97
N LEU A 107 -5.58 -2.11 7.29
CA LEU A 107 -4.50 -1.23 7.73
C LEU A 107 -5.03 0.10 8.25
N SER A 108 -4.36 0.68 9.25
CA SER A 108 -4.69 1.98 9.84
C SER A 108 -3.46 2.85 10.04
N PHE A 109 -3.34 3.92 9.24
CA PHE A 109 -2.18 4.80 9.25
C PHE A 109 -2.44 6.10 10.04
N ASP A 110 -1.53 6.43 10.97
CA ASP A 110 -1.59 7.62 11.82
C ASP A 110 -1.06 8.88 11.12
N GLY A 111 -1.49 10.07 11.57
CA GLY A 111 -0.87 11.33 11.13
C GLY A 111 -1.28 11.81 9.74
N HIS A 112 -2.39 11.30 9.19
CA HIS A 112 -2.93 11.78 7.91
C HIS A 112 -3.34 13.25 7.98
N GLY A 113 -2.61 14.12 7.26
CA GLY A 113 -2.88 15.56 7.15
C GLY A 113 -2.41 16.38 8.36
N GLU A 114 -2.00 15.73 9.44
CA GLU A 114 -1.49 16.39 10.63
C GLU A 114 0.02 16.64 10.52
N PRO A 115 0.54 17.74 11.11
CA PRO A 115 1.98 17.94 11.20
C PRO A 115 2.62 16.85 12.05
N LEU A 116 3.63 16.16 11.50
CA LEU A 116 4.46 15.26 12.29
C LEU A 116 5.28 16.06 13.32
N PRO A 117 5.66 15.44 14.45
CA PRO A 117 6.65 16.01 15.36
C PRO A 117 7.94 16.38 14.62
N ALA A 118 8.71 17.31 15.19
CA ALA A 118 10.01 17.65 14.61
C ALA A 118 10.96 16.45 14.68
N VAL A 119 11.77 16.27 13.63
CA VAL A 119 12.85 15.29 13.63
C VAL A 119 13.88 15.70 14.69
N GLY A 120 14.10 14.84 15.68
CA GLY A 120 15.05 15.03 16.78
C GLY A 120 16.51 14.95 16.37
#